data_AF-A0A9Q6PTG5-F1
#
_entry.id   AF-A0A9Q6PTG5-F1
#
_cell.length_a   1.000
_cell.length_b   1.000
_cell.length_c   1.000
_cell.angle_alpha   90.00
_cell.angle_beta   90.00
_cell.angle_gamma   90.00
#
_symmetry.space_group_name_H-M   'P 1'
#
loop_
_entity.id
_entity.type
_entity.pdbx_description
1 polymer ?
#
loop_
_entity_poly.entity_id
_entity_poly.type
_entity_poly.pdbx_seq_one_letter_code
_entity_poly.pdbx_strand_id
1 'polypeptide(L)'
;MLSTPWLAAVEAFIERLTQHIPEKFFKMIRYYGFLANRVRKTLLPKVYDLLDQTIEAAQSVTYSSLMKANYAVDPLICILCGSEMRLSGFTNSTPLWQLRQHHEKLAKMKEVRL
;
A
#
# COMPACT_ATOMS: atom_id res chain seq x y z
N MET A 1 39.63 -16.56 2.45
CA MET A 1 38.35 -17.30 2.47
C MET A 1 37.27 -16.38 3.00
N LEU A 2 36.72 -15.53 2.14
CA LEU A 2 35.64 -14.62 2.50
C LEU A 2 34.32 -15.34 2.25
N SER A 3 33.71 -15.86 3.31
CA SER A 3 32.33 -16.33 3.30
C SER A 3 31.40 -15.13 3.21
N THR A 4 30.76 -14.92 2.07
CA THR A 4 29.72 -13.91 1.87
C THR A 4 28.43 -14.35 2.59
N PRO A 5 27.97 -13.67 3.66
CA PRO A 5 26.81 -14.10 4.46
C PRO A 5 25.46 -13.94 3.75
N TRP A 6 25.44 -13.33 2.57
CA TRP A 6 24.22 -12.82 1.91
C TRP A 6 23.84 -13.56 0.62
N LEU A 7 24.56 -14.62 0.26
CA LEU A 7 24.17 -15.55 -0.80
C LEU A 7 23.61 -16.82 -0.15
N ALA A 8 22.38 -16.75 0.37
CA ALA A 8 21.69 -17.96 0.75
C ALA A 8 21.45 -18.79 -0.52
N ALA A 9 21.86 -20.07 -0.49
CA ALA A 9 21.48 -21.02 -1.53
C ALA A 9 19.95 -21.05 -1.67
N VAL A 10 19.44 -21.29 -2.88
CA VAL A 10 18.00 -21.22 -3.20
C VAL A 10 17.20 -22.12 -2.25
N GLU A 11 17.76 -23.26 -1.89
CA GLU A 11 17.20 -24.25 -0.97
C GLU A 11 16.98 -23.67 0.43
N ALA A 12 17.97 -22.93 0.96
CA ALA A 12 17.88 -22.29 2.27
C ALA A 12 16.87 -21.13 2.29
N PHE A 13 16.67 -20.46 1.16
CA PHE A 13 15.60 -19.47 1.00
C PHE A 13 14.22 -20.15 1.01
N ILE A 14 14.05 -21.21 0.21
CA ILE A 14 12.79 -21.95 0.12
C ILE A 14 12.41 -22.53 1.48
N GLU A 15 13.36 -23.13 2.21
CA GLU A 15 13.11 -23.68 3.55
C GLU A 15 12.63 -22.63 4.55
N ARG A 16 13.23 -21.43 4.55
CA ARG A 16 12.77 -20.33 5.41
C ARG A 16 11.41 -19.78 4.98
N LEU A 17 11.16 -19.73 3.67
CA LEU A 17 9.89 -19.25 3.14
C LEU A 17 8.73 -20.18 3.51
N THR A 18 8.94 -21.51 3.43
CA THR A 18 7.89 -22.48 3.74
C THR A 18 7.50 -22.46 5.21
N GLN A 19 8.39 -22.09 6.14
CA GLN A 19 8.07 -21.91 7.56
C GLN A 19 7.00 -20.85 7.83
N HIS A 20 6.83 -19.87 6.92
CA HIS A 20 5.80 -18.85 7.03
C HIS A 20 4.43 -19.30 6.50
N ILE A 21 4.34 -20.45 5.82
CA ILE A 21 3.10 -21.00 5.29
C ILE A 21 2.39 -21.78 6.41
N PRO A 22 1.22 -21.34 6.88
CA PRO A 22 0.50 -22.05 7.92
C PRO A 22 -0.06 -23.39 7.43
N GLU A 23 -0.29 -24.33 8.35
CA GLU A 23 -0.90 -25.62 8.05
C GLU A 23 -2.30 -25.49 7.43
N LYS A 24 -2.71 -26.52 6.70
CA LYS A 24 -4.05 -26.58 6.11
C LYS A 24 -5.10 -26.49 7.22
N PHE A 25 -6.03 -25.54 7.08
CA PHE A 25 -7.08 -25.21 8.07
C PHE A 25 -6.62 -24.48 9.33
N PHE A 26 -5.34 -24.09 9.44
CA PHE A 26 -4.91 -23.23 10.53
C PHE A 26 -5.51 -21.83 10.38
N LYS A 27 -6.22 -21.37 11.42
CA LYS A 27 -6.77 -20.01 11.48
C LYS A 27 -5.70 -19.07 12.03
N MET A 28 -5.04 -18.33 11.15
CA MET A 28 -4.09 -17.29 11.56
C MET A 28 -4.77 -16.21 12.40
N ILE A 29 -4.19 -15.92 13.56
CA ILE A 29 -4.65 -14.85 14.46
C ILE A 29 -3.87 -13.57 14.14
N ARG A 30 -4.48 -12.64 13.37
CA ARG A 30 -3.80 -11.41 12.95
C ARG A 30 -4.07 -10.18 13.84
N TYR A 31 -5.15 -10.17 14.62
CA TYR A 31 -5.61 -9.00 15.36
C TYR A 31 -6.15 -9.33 16.76
N TYR A 32 -5.41 -10.11 17.53
CA TYR A 32 -5.80 -10.49 18.90
C TYR A 32 -4.77 -10.02 19.93
N GLY A 33 -5.13 -10.08 21.21
CA GLY A 33 -4.27 -9.63 22.31
C GLY A 33 -3.84 -8.17 22.14
N PHE A 34 -2.54 -7.91 22.25
CA PHE A 34 -1.98 -6.57 22.10
C PHE A 34 -2.01 -6.05 20.64
N LEU A 35 -2.29 -6.89 19.64
CA LEU A 35 -2.47 -6.48 18.24
C LEU A 35 -3.92 -6.10 17.91
N ALA A 36 -4.88 -6.31 18.82
CA ALA A 36 -6.27 -5.97 18.58
C ALA A 36 -6.46 -4.44 18.47
N ASN A 37 -7.24 -3.99 17.47
CA ASN A 37 -7.39 -2.57 17.11
C ASN A 37 -7.71 -1.65 18.30
N ARG A 38 -8.53 -2.10 19.25
CA ARG A 38 -8.95 -1.32 20.42
C ARG A 38 -7.80 -1.02 21.39
N VAL A 39 -6.84 -1.93 21.54
CA VAL A 39 -5.78 -1.85 22.56
C VAL A 39 -4.38 -1.72 21.97
N ARG A 40 -4.23 -1.86 20.65
CA ARG A 40 -2.94 -1.80 19.95
C ARG A 40 -2.17 -0.54 20.26
N LYS A 41 -2.82 0.62 20.25
CA LYS A 41 -2.15 1.91 20.50
C LYS A 41 -1.54 2.01 21.90
N THR A 42 -2.08 1.29 22.89
CA THR A 42 -1.63 1.37 24.29
C THR A 42 -0.72 0.21 24.68
N LEU A 43 -0.97 -1.00 24.17
CA LEU A 43 -0.22 -2.19 24.55
C LEU A 43 1.00 -2.43 23.65
N LEU A 44 0.92 -2.11 22.36
CA LEU A 44 2.02 -2.38 21.42
C LEU A 44 3.30 -1.60 21.77
N PRO A 45 3.26 -0.30 22.17
CA PRO A 45 4.46 0.41 22.63
C PRO A 45 5.18 -0.30 23.79
N LYS A 46 4.42 -0.80 24.78
CA LYS A 46 4.99 -1.53 25.93
C LYS A 46 5.70 -2.82 25.49
N VAL A 47 5.19 -3.50 24.47
CA VAL A 47 5.83 -4.70 23.92
C VAL A 47 7.15 -4.33 23.23
N TYR A 48 7.20 -3.21 22.51
CA TYR A 48 8.45 -2.75 21.91
C TYR A 48 9.49 -2.38 22.97
N ASP A 49 9.09 -1.70 24.04
CA ASP A 49 9.97 -1.37 25.17
C ASP A 49 10.52 -2.64 25.83
N LEU A 50 9.67 -3.67 26.03
CA LEU A 50 10.09 -4.96 26.61
C LEU A 50 11.04 -5.77 25.70
N LEU A 51 11.01 -5.52 24.40
CA LEU A 51 11.82 -6.22 23.40
C LEU A 51 13.04 -5.39 22.96
N ASP A 52 13.27 -4.23 23.57
CA ASP A 52 14.31 -3.26 23.19
C ASP A 52 14.28 -2.92 21.68
N GLN A 53 13.08 -2.83 21.10
CA GLN A 53 12.89 -2.55 19.67
C GLN A 53 12.72 -1.05 19.42
N THR A 54 13.62 -0.48 18.64
CA THR A 54 13.47 0.89 18.12
C THR A 54 12.51 0.89 16.93
N ILE A 55 11.41 1.62 17.05
CA ILE A 55 10.40 1.73 15.98
C ILE A 55 10.65 3.02 15.23
N GLU A 56 10.78 2.94 13.91
CA GLU A 56 10.74 4.12 13.07
C GLU A 56 9.31 4.64 12.96
N ALA A 57 9.14 5.95 13.12
CA ALA A 57 7.83 6.56 12.89
C ALA A 57 7.40 6.28 11.45
N ALA A 58 6.21 5.71 11.29
CA ALA A 58 5.64 5.48 9.97
C ALA A 58 5.56 6.82 9.23
N GLN A 59 6.26 6.92 8.10
CA GLN A 59 6.19 8.11 7.27
C GLN A 59 4.77 8.24 6.72
N SER A 60 4.17 9.41 6.89
CA SER A 60 2.88 9.70 6.28
C SER A 60 3.08 9.87 4.77
N VAL A 61 2.99 8.77 4.02
CA VAL A 61 3.07 8.83 2.57
C VAL A 61 1.70 9.18 2.01
N THR A 62 1.62 10.27 1.26
CA THR A 62 0.39 10.65 0.55
C THR A 62 0.27 9.87 -0.75
N TYR A 63 -0.96 9.75 -1.25
CA TYR A 63 -1.21 9.16 -2.57
C TYR A 63 -0.40 9.88 -3.68
N SER A 64 -0.37 11.22 -3.69
CA SER A 64 0.42 11.98 -4.68
C SER A 64 1.92 11.68 -4.57
N SER A 65 2.50 11.65 -3.37
CA SER A 65 3.92 11.29 -3.21
C SER A 65 4.23 9.87 -3.68
N LEU A 66 3.32 8.90 -3.46
CA LEU A 66 3.49 7.53 -3.97
C LEU A 66 3.44 7.49 -5.50
N MET A 67 2.50 8.19 -6.12
CA MET A 67 2.37 8.23 -7.58
C MET A 67 3.61 8.87 -8.23
N LYS A 68 4.12 9.95 -7.65
CA LYS A 68 5.37 10.59 -8.09
C LYS A 68 6.57 9.65 -7.97
N ALA A 69 6.72 8.99 -6.83
CA ALA A 69 7.88 8.14 -6.59
C ALA A 69 7.89 6.87 -7.47
N ASN A 70 6.73 6.24 -7.65
CA ASN A 70 6.65 4.96 -8.36
C ASN A 70 6.47 5.11 -9.88
N TYR A 71 5.74 6.13 -10.32
CA TYR A 71 5.32 6.28 -11.71
C TYR A 71 5.77 7.60 -12.36
N ALA A 72 6.45 8.48 -11.62
CA ALA A 72 6.82 9.82 -12.09
C ALA A 72 5.63 10.67 -12.59
N VAL A 73 4.41 10.37 -12.10
CA VAL A 73 3.17 11.09 -12.46
C VAL A 73 2.62 11.79 -11.22
N ASP A 74 2.30 13.08 -11.32
CA ASP A 74 1.56 13.80 -10.29
C ASP A 74 0.04 13.69 -10.56
N PRO A 75 -0.73 12.98 -9.70
CA PRO A 75 -2.17 12.85 -9.89
C PRO A 75 -2.93 14.16 -9.64
N LEU A 76 -2.27 15.18 -9.10
CA LEU A 76 -2.85 16.52 -8.90
C LEU A 76 -2.62 17.43 -10.09
N ILE A 77 -1.93 17.00 -11.15
CA ILE A 77 -1.77 17.79 -12.37
C ILE A 77 -2.81 17.33 -13.39
N CYS A 78 -3.56 18.29 -13.92
CA CYS A 78 -4.53 18.01 -14.97
C CYS A 78 -3.82 17.52 -16.24
N ILE A 79 -4.19 16.33 -16.72
CA ILE A 79 -3.65 15.75 -17.96
C ILE A 79 -4.00 16.56 -19.23
N LEU A 80 -5.01 17.42 -19.16
CA LEU A 80 -5.47 18.21 -20.30
C LEU A 80 -4.77 19.58 -20.39
N CYS A 81 -4.62 20.29 -19.28
CA CYS A 81 -4.10 21.67 -19.27
C CYS A 81 -2.82 21.87 -18.45
N GLY A 82 -2.38 20.87 -17.68
CA GLY A 82 -1.18 20.97 -16.83
C GLY A 82 -1.36 21.78 -15.55
N SER A 83 -2.55 22.34 -15.28
CA SER A 83 -2.81 23.10 -14.05
C SER A 83 -2.93 22.18 -12.82
N GLU A 84 -2.57 22.72 -11.66
CA GLU A 84 -2.77 22.06 -10.36
C GLU A 84 -4.28 21.94 -10.04
N MET A 85 -4.71 20.72 -9.75
CA MET A 85 -6.07 20.38 -9.35
C MET A 85 -6.21 20.54 -7.84
N ARG A 86 -7.27 21.24 -7.42
CA ARG A 86 -7.65 21.39 -6.00
C ARG A 86 -9.04 20.81 -5.79
N LEU A 87 -9.28 20.30 -4.58
CA LEU A 87 -10.60 19.78 -4.21
C LEU A 87 -11.63 20.91 -4.29
N SER A 88 -12.59 20.79 -5.22
CA SER A 88 -13.69 21.74 -5.38
C SER A 88 -14.97 21.28 -4.68
N GLY A 89 -15.18 19.97 -4.55
CA GLY A 89 -16.34 19.37 -3.93
C GLY A 89 -16.45 17.88 -4.19
N PHE A 90 -17.52 17.26 -3.70
CA PHE A 90 -17.84 15.87 -3.94
C PHE A 90 -19.06 15.80 -4.85
N THR A 91 -18.94 15.05 -5.95
CA THR A 91 -20.07 14.73 -6.81
C THR A 91 -20.39 13.25 -6.67
N ASN A 92 -21.66 12.87 -6.86
CA ASN A 92 -21.98 11.46 -7.04
C ASN A 92 -21.20 10.94 -8.25
N SER A 93 -20.56 9.79 -8.11
CA SER A 93 -19.81 9.19 -9.20
C SER A 93 -20.76 8.77 -10.31
N THR A 94 -20.37 9.00 -11.55
CA THR A 94 -21.09 8.46 -12.69
C THR A 94 -20.99 6.93 -12.66
N PRO A 95 -22.11 6.20 -12.81
CA PRO A 95 -22.09 4.75 -12.74
C PRO A 95 -21.23 4.15 -13.87
N LEU A 96 -20.59 3.02 -13.57
CA LEU A 96 -19.59 2.40 -14.47
C LEU A 96 -20.15 2.09 -15.86
N TRP A 97 -21.43 1.75 -15.98
CA TRP A 97 -22.06 1.44 -17.27
C TRP A 97 -22.06 2.64 -18.22
N GLN A 98 -22.25 3.85 -17.71
CA GLN A 98 -22.25 5.09 -18.51
C GLN A 98 -20.82 5.46 -18.91
N LEU A 99 -19.84 5.26 -18.00
CA LEU A 99 -18.42 5.46 -18.32
C LEU A 99 -17.92 4.51 -19.41
N ARG A 100 -18.37 3.24 -19.41
CA ARG A 100 -17.98 2.24 -20.41
C ARG A 100 -18.35 2.65 -21.83
N GLN A 101 -19.44 3.40 -22.02
CA GLN A 101 -19.83 3.91 -23.34
C GLN A 101 -18.81 4.89 -23.93
N HIS A 102 -17.93 5.45 -23.10
CA HIS A 102 -16.90 6.41 -23.50
C HIS A 102 -15.47 5.87 -23.35
N HIS A 103 -15.28 4.54 -23.29
CA HIS A 103 -13.98 3.92 -22.99
C HIS A 103 -12.85 4.38 -23.93
N GLU A 104 -13.11 4.58 -25.22
CA GLU A 104 -12.08 5.03 -26.17
C GLU A 104 -11.60 6.46 -25.89
N LYS A 105 -12.51 7.37 -25.53
CA LYS A 105 -12.17 8.75 -25.20
C LYS A 105 -11.35 8.80 -23.92
N LEU A 106 -11.77 8.04 -22.91
CA LEU A 106 -11.05 7.90 -21.64
C LEU A 106 -9.64 7.32 -21.85
N ALA A 107 -9.51 6.27 -22.66
CA ALA A 107 -8.21 5.67 -22.99
C ALA A 107 -7.28 6.65 -23.74
N LYS A 108 -7.85 7.57 -24.52
CA LYS A 108 -7.12 8.65 -25.22
C LYS A 108 -6.95 9.90 -24.36
N MET A 109 -7.25 9.84 -23.05
CA MET A 109 -7.17 10.97 -22.12
C MET A 109 -7.92 12.22 -22.60
N LYS A 110 -9.08 12.05 -23.23
CA LYS A 110 -9.94 13.14 -23.71
C LYS A 110 -11.07 13.44 -22.72
N GLU A 111 -11.49 14.71 -22.68
CA GLU A 111 -12.66 15.13 -21.90
C GLU A 111 -13.93 14.35 -22.32
N VAL A 112 -14.68 13.89 -21.33
CA VAL A 112 -15.99 13.25 -21.51
C VAL A 112 -16.97 14.02 -20.64
N ARG A 113 -17.99 14.62 -21.28
CA ARG A 113 -19.11 15.27 -20.58
C ARG A 113 -20.21 14.22 -20.40
N LEU A 114 -20.51 13.92 -19.14
CA LEU A 114 -21.45 12.87 -18.70
C LEU A 114 -22.79 13.48 -18.29
#